data_AF-A0A7S2GQ78-F1
#
_entry.id   AF-A0A7S2GQ78-F1
#
_cell.length_a   1.000
_cell.length_b   1.000
_cell.length_c   1.000
_cell.angle_alpha   90.00
_cell.angle_beta   90.00
_cell.angle_gamma   90.00
#
_symmetry.space_group_name_H-M   'P 1'
#
loop_
_entity.id
_entity.type
_entity.pdbx_description
1 polymer ?
#
loop_
_entity_poly.entity_id
_entity_poly.type
_entity_poly.pdbx_seq_one_letter_code
_entity_poly.pdbx_strand_id
1 'polypeptide(L)'
;SNRVSSEAAQLLKGEKKKKAAIAERKIAASKGKWKAESNALREAMKASRGVAKAQKNGTALPPPVASAPDPSLVQCPHCSRRFNEKAAERHIPKCADIKAKPTRLKRGAHRGIGSTDGKKASNPPPVSRRVPRKR
;
A
#
# COMPACT_ATOMS: atom_id res chain seq x y z
N SER A 1 5.73 46.23 -28.91
CA SER A 1 5.87 44.75 -28.79
C SER A 1 6.34 44.23 -27.43
N ASN A 2 6.94 45.03 -26.52
CA ASN A 2 7.47 44.52 -25.24
C ASN A 2 6.43 44.28 -24.10
N ARG A 3 5.19 44.76 -24.23
CA ARG A 3 4.16 44.65 -23.18
C ARG A 3 3.44 43.29 -23.17
N VAL A 4 3.32 42.63 -24.33
CA VAL A 4 2.64 41.32 -24.46
C VAL A 4 3.48 40.19 -23.85
N SER A 5 4.82 40.28 -23.91
CA SER A 5 5.72 39.28 -23.29
C SER A 5 5.73 39.32 -21.76
N SER A 6 5.39 40.46 -21.13
CA SER A 6 5.40 40.58 -19.67
C SER A 6 4.12 40.04 -19.01
N GLU A 7 2.98 40.00 -19.70
CA GLU A 7 1.74 39.36 -19.23
C GLU A 7 1.86 37.83 -19.21
N ALA A 8 2.42 37.22 -20.26
CA ALA A 8 2.67 35.78 -20.31
C ALA A 8 3.59 35.32 -19.15
N ALA A 9 4.60 36.13 -18.81
CA ALA A 9 5.48 35.86 -17.67
C ALA A 9 4.80 35.99 -16.29
N GLN A 10 3.72 36.77 -16.19
CA GLN A 10 2.95 36.95 -14.95
C GLN A 10 2.01 35.76 -14.68
N LEU A 11 1.40 35.17 -15.71
CA LEU A 11 0.53 33.99 -15.56
C LEU A 11 1.31 32.76 -15.07
N LEU A 12 2.48 32.50 -15.64
CA LEU A 12 3.38 31.42 -15.21
C LEU A 12 3.87 31.63 -13.75
N LYS A 13 4.08 32.88 -13.33
CA LYS A 13 4.40 33.22 -11.93
C LYS A 13 3.21 32.96 -11.00
N GLY A 14 1.99 33.24 -11.46
CA GLY A 14 0.75 32.92 -10.75
C GLY A 14 0.54 31.41 -10.55
N GLU A 15 0.77 30.60 -11.57
CA GLU A 15 0.68 29.13 -11.48
C GLU A 15 1.72 28.53 -10.53
N LYS A 16 2.96 29.06 -10.54
CA LYS A 16 4.01 28.65 -9.60
C LYS A 16 3.62 28.96 -8.14
N LYS A 17 3.07 30.15 -7.87
CA LYS A 17 2.53 30.51 -6.54
C LYS A 17 1.36 29.61 -6.12
N LYS A 18 0.42 29.31 -7.04
CA LYS A 18 -0.70 28.40 -6.76
C LYS A 18 -0.22 26.98 -6.42
N LYS A 19 0.77 26.46 -7.14
CA LYS A 19 1.37 25.15 -6.85
C LYS A 19 2.10 25.11 -5.51
N ALA A 20 2.82 26.18 -5.15
CA ALA A 20 3.47 26.31 -3.85
C ALA A 20 2.45 26.29 -2.70
N ALA A 21 1.37 27.07 -2.81
CA ALA A 21 0.31 27.09 -1.80
C ALA A 21 -0.41 25.74 -1.64
N ILE A 22 -0.60 25.00 -2.74
CA ILE A 22 -1.16 23.64 -2.71
C ILE A 22 -0.18 22.66 -2.02
N ALA A 23 1.13 22.80 -2.25
CA ALA A 23 2.14 21.97 -1.60
C ALA A 23 2.19 22.23 -0.08
N GLU A 24 2.15 23.49 0.34
CA GLU A 24 2.13 23.86 1.76
C GLU A 24 0.87 23.35 2.48
N ARG A 25 -0.29 23.47 1.85
CA ARG A 25 -1.55 22.90 2.38
C ARG A 25 -1.49 21.38 2.50
N LYS A 26 -0.87 20.68 1.55
CA LYS A 26 -0.67 19.22 1.61
C LYS A 26 0.31 18.82 2.72
N ILE A 27 1.37 19.59 2.95
CA ILE A 27 2.32 19.35 4.05
C ILE A 27 1.66 19.57 5.41
N ALA A 28 0.81 20.60 5.54
CA ALA A 28 0.04 20.84 6.76
C ALA A 28 -0.96 19.71 7.03
N ALA A 29 -1.69 19.26 6.00
CA ALA A 29 -2.64 18.14 6.10
C ALA A 29 -1.94 16.81 6.42
N SER A 30 -0.75 16.55 5.86
CA SER A 30 0.01 15.33 6.14
C SER A 30 0.56 15.30 7.57
N LYS A 31 0.85 16.45 8.19
CA LYS A 31 1.35 16.53 9.57
C LYS A 31 0.32 16.05 10.59
N GLY A 32 -0.96 16.31 10.37
CA GLY A 32 -2.07 15.78 11.18
C GLY A 32 -2.26 14.28 11.00
N LYS A 33 -2.30 13.82 9.74
CA LYS A 33 -2.39 12.40 9.37
C LYS A 33 -1.22 11.58 9.96
N TRP A 34 0.01 12.07 9.84
CA TRP A 34 1.22 11.42 10.37
C TRP A 34 1.14 11.20 11.88
N LYS A 35 0.72 12.19 12.67
CA LYS A 35 0.63 12.04 14.12
C LYS A 35 -0.36 10.93 14.50
N ALA A 36 -1.50 10.85 13.81
CA ALA A 36 -2.49 9.81 14.02
C ALA A 36 -1.94 8.41 13.64
N GLU A 37 -1.35 8.26 12.46
CA GLU A 37 -0.74 7.00 12.01
C GLU A 37 0.41 6.56 12.92
N SER A 38 1.24 7.50 13.36
CA SER A 38 2.37 7.24 14.25
C SER A 38 1.92 6.84 15.66
N ASN A 39 0.82 7.39 16.17
CA ASN A 39 0.25 6.95 17.44
C ASN A 39 -0.33 5.54 17.32
N ALA A 40 -1.12 5.28 16.27
CA ALA A 40 -1.69 3.97 16.00
C ALA A 40 -0.61 2.87 15.92
N LEU A 41 0.52 3.15 15.26
CA LEU A 41 1.66 2.23 15.21
C LEU A 41 2.25 1.96 16.61
N ARG A 42 2.43 3.00 17.44
CA ARG A 42 2.98 2.84 18.80
C ARG A 42 2.04 2.00 19.67
N GLU A 43 0.74 2.21 19.57
CA GLU A 43 -0.27 1.43 20.28
C GLU A 43 -0.27 -0.04 19.84
N ALA A 44 -0.22 -0.30 18.52
CA ALA A 44 -0.13 -1.66 17.98
C ALA A 44 1.13 -2.41 18.46
N MET A 45 2.27 -1.73 18.55
CA MET A 45 3.52 -2.32 19.07
C MET A 45 3.44 -2.60 20.56
N LYS A 46 2.81 -1.73 21.36
CA LYS A 46 2.55 -1.98 22.79
C LYS A 46 1.63 -3.18 22.98
N ALA A 47 0.54 -3.26 22.22
CA ALA A 47 -0.39 -4.38 22.24
C ALA A 47 0.32 -5.71 21.91
N SER A 48 1.13 -5.73 20.85
CA SER A 48 1.93 -6.90 20.45
C SER A 48 2.90 -7.35 21.55
N ARG A 49 3.57 -6.40 22.23
CA ARG A 49 4.44 -6.71 23.38
C ARG A 49 3.65 -7.27 24.57
N GLY A 50 2.41 -6.80 24.79
CA GLY A 50 1.50 -7.34 25.80
C GLY A 50 1.12 -8.80 25.53
N VAL A 51 0.77 -9.13 24.28
CA VAL A 51 0.50 -10.51 23.85
C VAL A 51 1.71 -11.40 24.08
N ALA A 52 2.91 -10.98 23.67
CA ALA A 52 4.14 -11.75 23.86
C ALA A 52 4.48 -11.98 25.35
N LYS A 53 4.17 -11.02 26.23
CA LYS A 53 4.33 -11.20 27.70
C LYS A 53 3.29 -12.18 28.25
N ALA A 54 2.02 -12.06 27.84
CA ALA A 54 0.96 -12.97 28.27
C ALA A 54 1.25 -14.42 27.85
N GLN A 55 1.72 -14.62 26.61
CA GLN A 55 2.15 -15.93 26.11
C GLN A 55 3.31 -16.53 26.92
N LYS A 56 4.29 -15.71 27.36
CA LYS A 56 5.41 -16.18 28.18
C LYS A 56 5.01 -16.50 29.61
N ASN A 57 4.07 -15.74 30.17
CA ASN A 57 3.63 -15.87 31.56
C ASN A 57 2.44 -16.83 31.73
N GLY A 58 1.93 -17.43 30.63
CA GLY A 58 0.78 -18.33 30.65
C GLY A 58 -0.55 -17.64 31.01
N THR A 59 -0.59 -16.31 31.02
CA THR A 59 -1.79 -15.53 31.34
C THR A 59 -2.67 -15.30 30.11
N ALA A 60 -3.97 -15.11 30.32
CA ALA A 60 -4.95 -14.91 29.26
C ALA A 60 -4.52 -13.79 28.30
N LEU A 61 -4.57 -14.06 27.00
CA LEU A 61 -4.21 -13.08 25.98
C LEU A 61 -5.12 -11.86 26.07
N PRO A 62 -4.58 -10.63 25.91
CA PRO A 62 -5.42 -9.45 25.82
C PRO A 62 -6.35 -9.58 24.59
N PRO A 63 -7.61 -9.12 24.69
CA PRO A 63 -8.56 -9.20 23.59
C PRO A 63 -8.01 -8.47 22.35
N PRO A 64 -8.20 -9.03 21.14
CA PRO A 64 -7.70 -8.43 19.92
C PRO A 64 -8.37 -7.07 19.71
N VAL A 65 -7.58 -5.99 19.69
CA VAL A 65 -8.05 -4.68 19.28
C VAL A 65 -8.51 -4.77 17.82
N ALA A 66 -9.81 -4.58 17.58
CA ALA A 66 -10.37 -4.59 16.23
C ALA A 66 -9.70 -3.46 15.43
N SER A 67 -9.03 -3.81 14.32
CA SER A 67 -8.50 -2.81 13.40
C SER A 67 -9.69 -2.06 12.80
N ALA A 68 -9.87 -0.80 13.21
CA ALA A 68 -10.92 0.05 12.67
C ALA A 68 -10.81 0.04 11.14
N PRO A 69 -11.89 -0.29 10.40
CA PRO A 69 -11.81 -0.33 8.95
C PRO A 69 -11.52 1.07 8.41
N ASP A 70 -10.44 1.22 7.67
CA ASP A 70 -10.08 2.50 7.07
C ASP A 70 -11.23 2.97 6.15
N PRO A 71 -11.84 4.14 6.42
CA PRO A 71 -12.97 4.65 5.64
C PRO A 71 -12.57 5.06 4.22
N SER A 72 -11.28 5.10 3.87
CA SER A 72 -10.81 5.42 2.51
C SER A 72 -10.95 4.26 1.50
N LEU A 73 -11.34 3.07 1.96
CA LEU A 73 -11.50 1.89 1.10
C LEU A 73 -12.95 1.70 0.66
N VAL A 74 -13.20 1.92 -0.63
CA VAL A 74 -14.48 1.70 -1.31
C VAL A 74 -14.71 0.20 -1.53
N GLN A 75 -15.91 -0.28 -1.20
CA GLN A 75 -16.31 -1.67 -1.42
C GLN A 75 -16.90 -1.87 -2.83
N CYS A 76 -16.43 -2.89 -3.55
CA CYS A 76 -17.01 -3.23 -4.86
C CYS A 76 -18.38 -3.91 -4.70
N PRO A 77 -19.43 -3.46 -5.42
CA PRO A 77 -20.78 -4.06 -5.34
C PRO A 77 -20.85 -5.48 -5.93
N HIS A 78 -19.91 -5.86 -6.82
CA HIS A 78 -19.94 -7.15 -7.50
C HIS A 78 -19.12 -8.24 -6.81
N CYS A 79 -18.05 -7.89 -6.09
CA CYS A 79 -17.15 -8.89 -5.49
C CYS A 79 -16.86 -8.68 -4.00
N SER A 80 -17.49 -7.68 -3.36
CA SER A 80 -17.31 -7.30 -1.95
C SER A 80 -15.88 -7.06 -1.47
N ARG A 81 -14.89 -7.05 -2.38
CA ARG A 81 -13.51 -6.65 -2.09
C ARG A 81 -13.43 -5.13 -1.91
N ARG A 82 -12.53 -4.69 -1.03
CA ARG A 82 -12.31 -3.29 -0.67
C ARG A 82 -11.05 -2.75 -1.37
N PHE A 83 -11.14 -1.56 -1.96
CA PHE A 83 -10.07 -0.94 -2.74
C PHE A 83 -9.95 0.55 -2.43
N ASN A 84 -8.76 1.13 -2.63
CA ASN A 84 -8.59 2.58 -2.63
C ASN A 84 -9.32 3.22 -3.82
N GLU A 85 -9.71 4.49 -3.74
CA GLU A 85 -10.46 5.23 -4.77
C GLU A 85 -9.96 4.98 -6.21
N LYS A 86 -8.68 5.25 -6.47
CA LYS A 86 -8.05 5.06 -7.79
C LYS A 86 -8.06 3.60 -8.27
N ALA A 87 -8.04 2.64 -7.35
CA ALA A 87 -8.13 1.23 -7.68
C ALA A 87 -9.58 0.82 -7.92
N ALA A 88 -10.53 1.36 -7.17
CA ALA A 88 -11.96 1.13 -7.34
C ALA A 88 -12.44 1.62 -8.72
N GLU A 89 -12.02 2.81 -9.16
CA GLU A 89 -12.33 3.36 -10.51
C GLU A 89 -11.99 2.38 -11.64
N ARG A 90 -10.84 1.69 -11.54
CA ARG A 90 -10.40 0.71 -12.54
C ARG A 90 -10.99 -0.68 -12.31
N HIS A 91 -11.34 -1.00 -11.08
CA HIS A 91 -11.79 -2.32 -10.67
C HIS A 91 -13.29 -2.53 -10.93
N ILE A 92 -14.14 -1.58 -10.54
CA ILE A 92 -15.60 -1.68 -10.65
C ILE A 92 -16.06 -2.02 -12.07
N PRO A 93 -15.64 -1.31 -13.15
CA PRO A 93 -16.10 -1.63 -14.50
C PRO A 93 -15.65 -3.02 -14.94
N LYS A 94 -14.38 -3.36 -14.72
CA LYS A 94 -13.84 -4.69 -15.07
C LYS A 94 -14.49 -5.81 -14.28
N CYS A 95 -14.82 -5.57 -13.01
CA CYS A 95 -15.43 -6.59 -12.16
C CYS A 95 -16.90 -6.82 -12.50
N ALA A 96 -17.60 -5.85 -13.10
CA ALA A 96 -18.97 -6.01 -13.56
C ALA A 96 -19.06 -7.05 -14.69
N ASP A 97 -18.11 -7.04 -15.62
CA ASP A 97 -18.09 -7.92 -16.79
C ASP A 97 -17.62 -9.35 -16.46
N ILE A 98 -16.88 -9.54 -15.37
CA ILE A 98 -16.35 -10.85 -14.97
C ILE A 98 -17.44 -11.66 -14.26
N LYS A 99 -18.23 -12.40 -15.07
CA LYS A 99 -19.25 -13.37 -14.61
C LYS A 99 -18.64 -14.67 -14.08
N ALA A 100 -17.52 -15.12 -14.68
CA ALA A 100 -16.80 -16.32 -14.24
C ALA A 100 -15.80 -15.96 -13.13
N LYS A 101 -16.12 -16.31 -11.88
CA LYS A 101 -15.33 -16.01 -10.69
C LYS A 101 -14.63 -17.29 -10.18
N PRO A 102 -13.53 -17.75 -10.81
CA PRO A 102 -12.77 -18.84 -10.22
C PRO A 102 -12.19 -18.35 -8.90
N THR A 103 -12.55 -19.02 -7.80
CA THR A 103 -12.12 -18.68 -6.43
C THR A 103 -10.60 -18.74 -6.28
N ARG A 104 -9.93 -19.51 -7.14
CA ARG A 104 -8.48 -19.65 -7.22
C ARG A 104 -8.05 -19.61 -8.68
N LEU A 105 -7.10 -18.73 -9.00
CA LEU A 105 -6.34 -18.87 -10.24
C LEU A 105 -5.49 -20.13 -10.11
N LYS A 106 -5.76 -21.16 -10.93
CA LYS A 106 -4.88 -22.33 -11.01
C LYS A 106 -3.48 -21.83 -11.40
N ARG A 107 -2.47 -22.20 -10.60
CA ARG A 107 -1.06 -21.92 -10.91
C ARG A 107 -0.78 -22.47 -12.32
N GLY A 108 -0.39 -21.61 -13.26
CA GLY A 108 -0.16 -21.98 -14.66
C GLY A 108 -1.33 -21.73 -15.64
N ALA A 109 -2.46 -21.19 -15.18
CA ALA A 109 -3.61 -20.91 -16.06
C ALA A 109 -3.47 -19.62 -16.91
N HIS A 110 -2.42 -18.82 -16.69
CA HIS A 110 -2.09 -17.68 -17.53
C HIS A 110 -1.00 -18.09 -18.52
N ARG A 111 -1.23 -17.92 -19.83
CA ARG A 111 -0.12 -17.84 -20.79
C ARG A 111 0.62 -16.56 -20.47
N GLY A 112 1.76 -16.67 -19.80
CA GLY A 112 2.62 -15.53 -19.54
C GLY A 112 3.05 -14.92 -20.86
N ILE A 113 3.02 -13.58 -20.97
CA ILE A 113 3.44 -12.81 -22.14
C ILE A 113 4.98 -12.87 -22.39
N GLY A 114 5.63 -13.88 -21.84
CA GLY A 114 7.06 -14.17 -21.94
C GLY A 114 7.38 -15.66 -21.83
N SER A 115 6.42 -16.56 -22.12
CA SER A 115 6.71 -17.98 -22.30
C SER A 115 7.31 -18.21 -23.69
N THR A 116 8.57 -17.81 -23.87
CA THR A 116 9.44 -18.50 -24.82
C THR A 116 9.82 -19.82 -24.18
N ASP A 117 9.45 -20.91 -24.84
CA ASP A 117 9.76 -22.28 -24.46
C ASP A 117 11.25 -22.46 -24.17
N GLY A 118 11.59 -23.07 -23.02
CA GLY A 118 12.90 -23.68 -22.82
C GLY A 118 13.61 -23.39 -21.51
N LYS A 119 13.81 -24.47 -20.73
CA LYS A 119 14.78 -24.68 -19.63
C LYS A 119 14.48 -24.00 -18.28
N LYS A 120 13.89 -24.80 -17.39
CA LYS A 120 14.03 -24.64 -15.93
C LYS A 120 15.51 -24.85 -15.54
N ALA A 121 16.24 -23.78 -15.26
CA ALA A 121 17.42 -23.88 -14.40
C ALA A 121 16.93 -23.95 -12.95
N SER A 122 17.01 -25.14 -12.35
CA SER A 122 16.87 -25.32 -10.91
C SER A 122 17.98 -24.55 -10.20
N ASN A 123 17.67 -23.41 -9.61
CA ASN A 123 18.61 -22.72 -8.73
C ASN A 123 18.67 -23.51 -7.41
N PRO A 124 19.80 -24.13 -7.02
CA PRO A 124 19.89 -24.83 -5.74
C PRO A 124 19.80 -23.84 -4.57
N PRO A 125 19.31 -24.27 -3.38
CA PRO A 125 19.22 -23.40 -2.22
C PRO A 125 20.62 -22.93 -1.77
N PRO A 126 20.75 -21.72 -1.20
CA PRO A 126 22.04 -21.21 -0.75
C PRO A 126 22.56 -22.07 0.41
N VAL A 127 23.66 -22.79 0.18
CA VAL A 127 24.38 -23.48 1.25
C VAL A 127 25.02 -22.44 2.17
N SER A 128 24.56 -22.39 3.43
CA SER A 128 25.15 -21.51 4.45
C SER A 128 26.59 -21.95 4.71
N ARG A 129 27.58 -21.14 4.29
CA ARG A 129 28.98 -21.33 4.72
C ARG A 129 29.09 -20.97 6.20
N ARG A 130 29.27 -21.98 7.05
CA ARG A 130 29.53 -21.82 8.48
C ARG A 130 31.02 -21.47 8.63
N VAL A 131 31.34 -20.25 9.04
CA VAL A 131 32.73 -19.83 9.31
C VAL A 131 33.15 -20.39 10.67
N PRO A 132 34.30 -21.09 10.81
CA PRO A 132 34.78 -21.54 12.10
C PRO A 132 35.26 -20.33 12.93
N ARG A 133 34.72 -20.19 14.14
CA ARG A 133 35.23 -19.23 15.14
C ARG A 133 36.56 -19.78 15.65
N LYS A 134 37.66 -19.04 15.44
CA LYS A 134 38.94 -19.35 16.07
C LYS A 134 38.79 -19.22 17.59
N ARG A 135 39.40 -20.17 18.29
CA ARG A 135 39.53 -20.23 19.76
C ARG A 135 40.40 -19.09 20.27
#